data_AF-K2F9X6-F1
#
_entry.id   AF-K2F9X6-F1
#
_cell.length_a   1.000
_cell.length_b   1.000
_cell.length_c   1.000
_cell.angle_alpha   90.00
_cell.angle_beta   90.00
_cell.angle_gamma   90.00
#
_symmetry.space_group_name_H-M   'P 1'
#
loop_
_entity.id
_entity.type
_entity.pdbx_description
1 polymer ?
#
loop_
_entity_poly.entity_id
_entity_poly.type
_entity_poly.pdbx_seq_one_letter_code
_entity_poly.pdbx_strand_id
1 'polypeptide(L)'
;MTPVFIKNKDRSYRSIRSFIKKYLPFLEDFINYRIDTNKSLLDELTMKNHVVICGYGRIGSYIGRSLMMADIPYVAIDYNLFIVEKAKKKGANIIYGDPTDIDILDYAQVDEASIIILAVPERSAQESIVFNARKLNRDIFVISRVHRQSDQVRMKDIGANLVVQPEFEASLSIIKKIYLWHKLDKEDIVNKIRRLKIEHGIS
;
A
#
# COMPACT_ATOMS: atom_id res chain seq x y z
N MET A 1 13.35 30.95 1.80
CA MET A 1 12.53 31.31 2.99
C MET A 1 11.16 30.68 2.75
N THR A 2 10.67 29.72 3.53
CA THR A 2 10.64 29.67 5.00
C THR A 2 10.89 28.26 5.57
N PRO A 3 11.92 28.09 6.42
CA PRO A 3 12.23 26.87 7.16
C PRO A 3 11.43 26.78 8.47
N VAL A 4 10.09 26.88 8.38
CA VAL A 4 9.19 26.87 9.56
C VAL A 4 8.30 25.62 9.60
N PHE A 5 8.07 24.94 8.48
CA PHE A 5 7.10 23.84 8.40
C PHE A 5 7.64 22.46 8.84
N ILE A 6 8.96 22.27 8.88
CA ILE A 6 9.58 20.97 9.28
C ILE A 6 9.54 20.76 10.81
N LYS A 7 9.36 21.82 11.60
CA LYS A 7 9.44 21.75 13.08
C LYS A 7 8.12 21.32 13.77
N ASN A 8 7.02 21.22 13.02
CA ASN A 8 5.69 20.99 13.60
C ASN A 8 5.23 19.52 13.63
N LYS A 9 5.71 18.65 12.74
CA LYS A 9 5.33 17.21 12.73
C LYS A 9 5.78 16.47 13.99
N ASP A 10 6.98 16.77 14.48
CA ASP A 10 7.52 16.29 15.75
C ASP A 10 6.69 16.67 16.99
N ARG A 11 5.95 17.77 16.91
CA ARG A 11 5.25 18.35 18.06
C ARG A 11 3.90 17.69 18.29
N SER A 12 3.20 17.34 17.22
CA SER A 12 1.91 16.65 17.27
C SER A 12 2.06 15.22 17.79
N TYR A 13 3.05 14.46 17.29
CA TYR A 13 3.31 13.09 17.76
C TYR A 13 3.75 13.04 19.22
N ARG A 14 4.64 13.96 19.65
CA ARG A 14 5.02 14.09 21.07
C ARG A 14 3.84 14.48 21.96
N SER A 15 2.93 15.32 21.48
CA SER A 15 1.76 15.76 22.25
C SER A 15 0.74 14.65 22.44
N ILE A 16 0.48 13.85 21.41
CA ILE A 16 -0.41 12.68 21.49
C ILE A 16 0.19 11.60 22.39
N ARG A 17 1.49 11.31 22.27
CA ARG A 17 2.21 10.37 23.15
C ARG A 17 2.17 10.84 24.61
N SER A 18 2.41 12.13 24.85
CA SER A 18 2.34 12.71 26.20
C SER A 18 0.93 12.71 26.76
N PHE A 19 -0.10 12.88 25.92
CA PHE A 19 -1.50 12.85 26.31
C PHE A 19 -1.94 11.43 26.68
N ILE A 20 -1.61 10.43 25.87
CA ILE A 20 -1.92 9.03 26.15
C ILE A 20 -1.21 8.58 27.44
N LYS A 21 0.07 8.92 27.61
CA LYS A 21 0.82 8.66 28.85
C LYS A 21 0.16 9.26 30.10
N LYS A 22 -0.44 10.45 29.94
CA LYS A 22 -1.05 11.19 31.06
C LYS A 22 -2.44 10.67 31.44
N TYR A 23 -3.24 10.19 30.48
CA TYR A 23 -4.65 9.87 30.72
C TYR A 23 -5.00 8.38 30.56
N LEU A 24 -4.15 7.57 29.92
CA LEU A 24 -4.44 6.17 29.58
C LEU A 24 -3.17 5.28 29.73
N PRO A 25 -2.61 5.14 30.94
CA PRO A 25 -1.36 4.40 31.17
C PRO A 25 -1.46 2.90 30.86
N PHE A 26 -2.65 2.29 30.89
CA PHE A 26 -2.81 0.87 30.55
C PHE A 26 -2.60 0.57 29.05
N LEU A 27 -2.73 1.59 28.19
CA LEU A 27 -2.40 1.46 26.75
C LEU A 27 -0.90 1.60 26.48
N GLU A 28 -0.09 1.95 27.48
CA GLU A 28 1.37 2.10 27.34
C GLU A 28 2.02 0.76 26.98
N ASP A 29 1.60 -0.33 27.62
CA ASP A 29 2.05 -1.69 27.27
C ASP A 29 1.57 -2.11 25.87
N PHE A 30 0.42 -1.59 25.41
CA PHE A 30 -0.10 -1.85 24.06
C PHE A 30 0.65 -1.05 22.98
N ILE A 31 1.15 0.13 23.31
CA ILE A 31 1.99 0.99 22.46
C ILE A 31 3.43 0.47 22.45
N ASN A 32 3.98 0.10 23.61
CA ASN A 32 5.33 -0.45 23.76
C ASN A 32 5.43 -1.86 23.14
N TYR A 33 4.43 -2.73 23.31
CA TYR A 33 4.38 -4.02 22.58
C TYR A 33 4.30 -3.84 21.06
N ARG A 34 3.79 -2.69 20.58
CA ARG A 34 3.72 -2.35 19.15
C ARG A 34 4.96 -1.67 18.59
N ILE A 35 5.89 -1.20 19.43
CA ILE A 35 7.08 -0.44 18.99
C ILE A 35 8.39 -1.17 19.37
N ASP A 36 8.44 -2.00 20.41
CA ASP A 36 9.68 -2.60 20.93
C ASP A 36 9.79 -4.14 20.79
N THR A 37 9.94 -4.65 19.56
CA THR A 37 10.68 -5.92 19.34
C THR A 37 11.81 -5.83 18.31
N ASN A 38 12.04 -4.63 17.82
CA ASN A 38 13.32 -4.18 17.30
C ASN A 38 13.18 -2.67 17.29
N LYS A 39 14.09 -1.95 17.93
CA LYS A 39 14.32 -0.52 17.77
C LYS A 39 14.09 -0.15 16.30
N SER A 40 12.87 0.24 15.96
CA SER A 40 12.42 0.12 14.58
C SER A 40 13.00 1.28 13.81
N LEU A 41 13.59 1.01 12.66
CA LEU A 41 14.17 2.00 11.75
C LEU A 41 13.26 3.24 11.53
N LEU A 42 11.95 3.11 11.79
CA LEU A 42 10.88 4.12 11.73
C LEU A 42 11.11 5.37 12.59
N ASP A 43 11.76 5.28 13.75
CA ASP A 43 12.01 6.47 14.60
C ASP A 43 13.05 7.44 13.98
N GLU A 44 13.74 7.00 12.92
CA GLU A 44 14.61 7.80 12.03
C GLU A 44 14.20 7.71 10.55
N LEU A 45 13.00 7.21 10.22
CA LEU A 45 12.59 7.18 8.83
C LEU A 45 12.18 8.59 8.40
N THR A 46 13.12 9.35 7.85
CA THR A 46 12.79 10.23 6.72
C THR A 46 12.64 9.34 5.48
N MET A 47 11.54 8.59 5.40
CA MET A 47 11.23 7.80 4.20
C MET A 47 10.80 8.78 3.12
N LYS A 48 11.55 8.76 2.02
CA LYS A 48 11.27 9.53 0.82
C LYS A 48 11.29 8.57 -0.35
N ASN A 49 10.46 8.86 -1.35
CA ASN A 49 10.40 8.08 -2.58
C ASN A 49 10.07 6.58 -2.34
N HIS A 50 9.44 6.25 -1.21
CA HIS A 50 9.05 4.88 -0.83
C HIS A 50 7.66 4.50 -1.35
N VAL A 51 7.33 3.22 -1.19
CA VAL A 51 6.00 2.66 -1.51
C VAL A 51 5.16 2.52 -0.24
N VAL A 52 3.92 3.02 -0.28
CA VAL A 52 2.93 2.78 0.77
C VAL A 52 1.95 1.69 0.31
N ILE A 53 1.80 0.63 1.12
CA ILE A 53 0.87 -0.49 0.81
C ILE A 53 -0.33 -0.42 1.76
N CYS A 54 -1.50 -0.10 1.25
CA CYS A 54 -2.76 -0.09 2.01
C CYS A 54 -3.43 -1.46 1.93
N GLY A 55 -3.33 -2.24 3.00
CA GLY A 55 -3.80 -3.62 3.12
C GLY A 55 -2.68 -4.64 2.92
N TYR A 56 -2.44 -5.50 3.90
CA TYR A 56 -1.36 -6.50 3.92
C TYR A 56 -1.86 -7.94 3.96
N GLY A 57 -3.03 -8.18 3.35
CA GLY A 57 -3.58 -9.52 3.15
C GLY A 57 -2.87 -10.30 2.04
N ARG A 58 -3.65 -11.04 1.24
CA ARG A 58 -3.12 -11.94 0.19
C ARG A 58 -2.21 -11.20 -0.80
N ILE A 59 -2.68 -10.09 -1.37
CA ILE A 59 -1.93 -9.34 -2.39
C ILE A 59 -0.82 -8.51 -1.75
N GLY A 60 -1.17 -7.68 -0.75
CA GLY A 60 -0.21 -6.77 -0.12
C GLY A 60 1.00 -7.47 0.49
N SER A 61 0.84 -8.67 1.06
CA SER A 61 1.98 -9.41 1.62
C SER A 61 2.94 -9.98 0.57
N TYR A 62 2.46 -10.31 -0.64
CA TYR A 62 3.35 -10.67 -1.75
C TYR A 62 4.10 -9.45 -2.27
N ILE A 63 3.41 -8.30 -2.39
CA ILE A 63 4.02 -7.04 -2.81
C ILE A 63 5.10 -6.63 -1.81
N GLY A 64 4.79 -6.53 -0.52
CA GLY A 64 5.76 -6.13 0.50
C GLY A 64 6.96 -7.06 0.57
N ARG A 65 6.77 -8.38 0.43
CA ARG A 65 7.88 -9.33 0.35
C ARG A 65 8.74 -9.10 -0.90
N SER A 66 8.13 -8.84 -2.05
CA SER A 66 8.88 -8.55 -3.27
C SER A 66 9.68 -7.25 -3.17
N LEU A 67 9.13 -6.21 -2.55
CA LEU A 67 9.83 -4.94 -2.33
C LEU A 67 10.99 -5.11 -1.35
N MET A 68 10.79 -5.88 -0.26
CA MET A 68 11.84 -6.25 0.68
C MET A 68 13.00 -6.99 -0.01
N MET A 69 12.69 -7.96 -0.87
CA MET A 69 13.71 -8.72 -1.60
C MET A 69 14.49 -7.86 -2.62
N ALA A 70 13.92 -6.74 -3.05
CA ALA A 70 14.51 -5.84 -4.03
C ALA A 70 15.14 -4.59 -3.38
N ASP A 71 15.22 -4.55 -2.05
CA ASP A 71 15.68 -3.39 -1.27
C ASP A 71 14.96 -2.08 -1.63
N ILE A 72 13.68 -2.17 -2.03
CA ILE A 72 12.84 -1.00 -2.30
C ILE A 72 12.17 -0.56 -1.00
N PRO A 73 12.40 0.67 -0.51
CA PRO A 73 11.78 1.16 0.71
C PRO A 73 10.26 1.13 0.62
N TYR A 74 9.61 0.55 1.64
CA TYR A 74 8.17 0.50 1.71
C TYR A 74 7.67 0.52 3.15
N VAL A 75 6.41 0.92 3.33
CA VAL A 75 5.66 0.74 4.57
C VAL A 75 4.26 0.21 4.23
N ALA A 76 3.81 -0.80 4.96
CA ALA A 76 2.46 -1.32 4.83
C ALA A 76 1.56 -0.79 5.95
N ILE A 77 0.25 -0.77 5.71
CA ILE A 77 -0.79 -0.41 6.66
C ILE A 77 -1.85 -1.50 6.64
N ASP A 78 -2.23 -2.04 7.79
CA ASP A 78 -3.36 -2.98 7.89
C ASP A 78 -4.08 -2.81 9.24
N TYR A 79 -5.41 -2.87 9.23
CA TYR A 79 -6.23 -2.72 10.44
C TYR A 79 -6.37 -4.03 11.22
N ASN A 80 -5.96 -5.17 10.65
CA ASN A 80 -6.02 -6.47 11.31
C ASN A 80 -4.74 -6.74 12.10
N LEU A 81 -4.85 -6.71 13.43
CA LEU A 81 -3.71 -6.89 14.34
C LEU A 81 -2.97 -8.21 14.13
N PHE A 82 -3.70 -9.29 13.84
CA PHE A 82 -3.11 -10.60 13.61
C PHE A 82 -2.23 -10.62 12.34
N ILE A 83 -2.67 -9.95 11.28
CA ILE A 83 -1.87 -9.80 10.05
C ILE A 83 -0.60 -9.00 10.35
N VAL A 84 -0.74 -7.88 11.07
CA VAL A 84 0.38 -7.00 11.44
C VAL A 84 1.42 -7.73 12.26
N GLU A 85 1.02 -8.42 13.34
CA GLU A 85 1.96 -9.16 14.20
C GLU A 85 2.70 -10.26 13.43
N LYS A 86 1.98 -11.02 12.60
CA LYS A 86 2.56 -12.07 11.77
C LYS A 86 3.54 -11.49 10.73
N ALA A 87 3.26 -10.32 10.19
CA ALA A 87 4.12 -9.64 9.23
C ALA A 87 5.37 -9.06 9.90
N LYS A 88 5.24 -8.42 11.07
CA LYS A 88 6.38 -7.91 11.87
C LYS A 88 7.36 -9.02 12.26
N LYS A 89 6.85 -10.19 12.68
CA LYS A 89 7.69 -11.38 12.96
C LYS A 89 8.52 -11.85 11.75
N LYS A 90 8.15 -11.43 10.53
CA LYS A 90 8.85 -11.74 9.28
C LYS A 90 9.68 -10.56 8.77
N GLY A 91 9.90 -9.54 9.59
CA GLY A 91 10.68 -8.34 9.25
C GLY A 91 9.97 -7.33 8.37
N ALA A 92 8.66 -7.46 8.15
CA ALA A 92 7.93 -6.49 7.33
C ALA A 92 7.84 -5.12 8.05
N ASN A 93 8.06 -4.05 7.31
CA ASN A 93 7.76 -2.69 7.76
C ASN A 93 6.25 -2.43 7.65
N ILE A 94 5.52 -2.48 8.77
CA ILE A 94 4.06 -2.42 8.78
C ILE A 94 3.51 -1.67 10.00
N ILE A 95 2.55 -0.80 9.72
CA ILE A 95 1.77 -0.01 10.66
C ILE A 95 0.42 -0.72 10.89
N TYR A 96 0.00 -0.79 12.16
CA TYR A 96 -1.39 -1.08 12.46
C TYR A 96 -2.20 0.21 12.36
N GLY A 97 -3.23 0.21 11.53
CA GLY A 97 -4.12 1.35 11.39
C GLY A 97 -5.11 1.15 10.25
N ASP A 98 -6.12 2.01 10.19
CA ASP A 98 -7.04 2.06 9.05
C ASP A 98 -6.43 2.97 7.97
N PRO A 99 -6.12 2.44 6.77
CA PRO A 99 -5.55 3.27 5.70
C PRO A 99 -6.54 4.34 5.17
N THR A 100 -7.83 4.26 5.50
CA THR A 100 -8.81 5.29 5.14
C THR A 100 -8.66 6.55 5.99
N ASP A 101 -7.97 6.47 7.13
CA ASP A 101 -7.69 7.61 8.01
C ASP A 101 -6.49 8.42 7.49
N ILE A 102 -6.68 9.72 7.30
CA ILE A 102 -5.64 10.62 6.82
C ILE A 102 -4.45 10.72 7.78
N ASP A 103 -4.68 10.60 9.09
CA ASP A 103 -3.61 10.68 10.09
C ASP A 103 -2.72 9.43 10.02
N ILE A 104 -3.29 8.27 9.69
CA ILE A 104 -2.54 7.03 9.46
C ILE A 104 -1.71 7.12 8.16
N LEU A 105 -2.26 7.75 7.12
CA LEU A 105 -1.53 7.99 5.87
C LEU A 105 -0.39 9.02 6.06
N ASP A 106 -0.60 10.08 6.84
CA ASP A 106 0.47 11.04 7.18
C ASP A 106 1.56 10.39 8.04
N TYR A 107 1.17 9.53 9.00
CA TYR A 107 2.12 8.74 9.78
C TYR A 107 2.95 7.78 8.90
N ALA A 108 2.36 7.28 7.80
CA ALA A 108 3.05 6.50 6.77
C ALA A 108 3.86 7.35 5.75
N GLN A 109 3.95 8.67 5.97
CA GLN A 109 4.69 9.64 5.16
C GLN A 109 4.28 9.65 3.68
N VAL A 110 2.96 9.57 3.44
CA VAL A 110 2.40 9.63 2.08
C VAL A 110 2.76 10.94 1.36
N ASP A 111 2.99 12.04 2.09
CA ASP A 111 3.47 13.32 1.56
C ASP A 111 4.82 13.23 0.82
N GLU A 112 5.66 12.25 1.18
CA GLU A 112 7.00 12.03 0.60
C GLU A 112 7.10 10.70 -0.18
N ALA A 113 6.02 9.92 -0.22
CA ALA A 113 5.95 8.65 -0.93
C ALA A 113 5.89 8.84 -2.46
N SER A 114 6.46 7.91 -3.21
CA SER A 114 6.38 7.91 -4.68
C SER A 114 5.17 7.15 -5.20
N ILE A 115 4.78 6.08 -4.50
CA ILE A 115 3.70 5.18 -4.91
C ILE A 115 2.83 4.83 -3.70
N ILE A 116 1.52 4.81 -3.90
CA ILE A 116 0.56 4.19 -2.98
C ILE A 116 -0.20 3.06 -3.67
N ILE A 117 -0.25 1.90 -3.03
CA ILE A 117 -0.90 0.69 -3.53
C ILE A 117 -2.14 0.41 -2.69
N LEU A 118 -3.31 0.42 -3.32
CA LEU A 118 -4.58 0.07 -2.69
C LEU A 118 -4.81 -1.43 -2.84
N ALA A 119 -4.39 -2.19 -1.82
CA ALA A 119 -4.57 -3.63 -1.75
C ALA A 119 -5.78 -4.06 -0.89
N VAL A 120 -6.59 -3.11 -0.43
CA VAL A 120 -7.87 -3.37 0.25
C VAL A 120 -8.98 -3.81 -0.74
N PRO A 121 -9.91 -4.70 -0.34
CA PRO A 121 -11.01 -5.18 -1.22
C PRO A 121 -12.12 -4.19 -1.51
N GLU A 122 -12.42 -3.33 -0.56
CA GLU A 122 -13.64 -2.52 -0.55
C GLU A 122 -13.42 -1.27 -1.39
N ARG A 123 -14.22 -1.09 -2.46
CA ARG A 123 -14.13 0.08 -3.35
C ARG A 123 -14.27 1.40 -2.58
N SER A 124 -15.20 1.47 -1.63
CA SER A 124 -15.40 2.67 -0.80
C SER A 124 -14.16 3.03 0.01
N ALA A 125 -13.46 2.03 0.57
CA ALA A 125 -12.19 2.26 1.25
C ALA A 125 -11.13 2.77 0.29
N GLN A 126 -11.02 2.18 -0.91
CA GLN A 126 -10.08 2.65 -1.94
C GLN A 126 -10.33 4.12 -2.31
N GLU A 127 -11.59 4.50 -2.54
CA GLU A 127 -11.98 5.88 -2.86
C GLU A 127 -11.55 6.86 -1.76
N SER A 128 -11.80 6.53 -0.49
CA SER A 128 -11.36 7.34 0.65
C SER A 128 -9.84 7.46 0.71
N ILE A 129 -9.11 6.37 0.47
CA ILE A 129 -7.65 6.38 0.47
C ILE A 129 -7.12 7.26 -0.66
N VAL A 130 -7.66 7.16 -1.89
CA VAL A 130 -7.24 8.02 -3.00
C VAL A 130 -7.44 9.49 -2.66
N PHE A 131 -8.60 9.84 -2.12
CA PHE A 131 -8.92 11.21 -1.75
C PHE A 131 -7.95 11.76 -0.69
N ASN A 132 -7.70 11.00 0.38
CA ASN A 132 -6.78 11.43 1.45
C ASN A 132 -5.32 11.44 0.99
N ALA A 133 -4.90 10.45 0.20
CA ALA A 133 -3.55 10.42 -0.37
C ALA A 133 -3.29 11.63 -1.27
N ARG A 134 -4.25 12.02 -2.11
CA ARG A 134 -4.14 13.21 -2.97
C ARG A 134 -4.13 14.53 -2.19
N LYS A 135 -4.75 14.58 -1.01
CA LYS A 135 -4.64 15.74 -0.11
C LYS A 135 -3.23 15.90 0.48
N LEU A 136 -2.59 14.78 0.84
CA LEU A 136 -1.24 14.78 1.40
C LEU A 136 -0.17 14.97 0.31
N ASN A 137 -0.36 14.30 -0.83
CA ASN A 137 0.56 14.29 -1.95
C ASN A 137 -0.22 14.31 -3.27
N ARG A 138 -0.27 15.48 -3.90
CA ARG A 138 -1.02 15.67 -5.14
C ARG A 138 -0.49 14.81 -6.29
N ASP A 139 0.80 14.50 -6.29
CA ASP A 139 1.52 13.88 -7.42
C ASP A 139 1.78 12.37 -7.22
N ILE A 140 1.36 11.80 -6.07
CA ILE A 140 1.59 10.39 -5.77
C ILE A 140 1.06 9.46 -6.87
N PHE A 141 1.84 8.44 -7.22
CA PHE A 141 1.38 7.44 -8.18
C PHE A 141 0.48 6.42 -7.48
N VAL A 142 -0.79 6.37 -7.88
CA VAL A 142 -1.79 5.50 -7.25
C VAL A 142 -1.98 4.23 -8.08
N ILE A 143 -1.71 3.07 -7.48
CA ILE A 143 -2.02 1.75 -8.03
C ILE A 143 -3.20 1.18 -7.26
N SER A 144 -4.33 0.97 -7.92
CA SER A 144 -5.48 0.32 -7.29
C SER A 144 -5.69 -1.10 -7.80
N ARG A 145 -6.02 -2.02 -6.90
CA ARG A 145 -6.62 -3.29 -7.31
C ARG A 145 -8.12 -3.16 -7.46
N VAL A 146 -8.73 -3.86 -8.40
CA VAL A 146 -10.21 -3.95 -8.49
C VAL A 146 -10.65 -5.39 -8.64
N HIS A 147 -11.88 -5.67 -8.22
CA HIS A 147 -12.49 -6.99 -8.38
C HIS A 147 -13.36 -7.10 -9.62
N ARG A 148 -13.96 -5.99 -10.06
CA ARG A 148 -14.89 -5.94 -11.19
C ARG A 148 -14.35 -5.01 -12.25
N GLN A 149 -14.58 -5.36 -13.51
CA GLN A 149 -14.16 -4.56 -14.65
C GLN A 149 -14.85 -3.17 -14.64
N SER A 150 -16.10 -3.09 -14.19
CA SER A 150 -16.84 -1.82 -14.06
C SER A 150 -16.22 -0.86 -13.03
N ASP A 151 -15.38 -1.34 -12.11
CA ASP A 151 -14.69 -0.50 -11.13
C ASP A 151 -13.46 0.17 -11.74
N GLN A 152 -12.94 -0.35 -12.86
CA GLN A 152 -11.72 0.17 -13.48
C GLN A 152 -11.87 1.60 -13.93
N VAL A 153 -12.98 1.93 -14.61
CA VAL A 153 -13.26 3.28 -15.11
C VAL A 153 -13.36 4.26 -13.94
N ARG A 154 -14.18 3.93 -12.93
CA ARG A 154 -14.35 4.78 -11.75
C ARG A 154 -13.05 5.02 -10.99
N MET A 155 -12.22 4.00 -10.81
CA MET A 155 -10.93 4.19 -10.12
C MET A 155 -9.98 5.08 -10.92
N LYS A 156 -9.97 4.98 -12.25
CA LYS A 156 -9.20 5.90 -13.10
C LYS A 156 -9.73 7.34 -12.99
N ASP A 157 -11.04 7.53 -13.02
CA ASP A 157 -11.69 8.86 -12.95
C ASP A 157 -11.36 9.61 -11.65
N ILE A 158 -11.22 8.91 -10.53
CA ILE A 158 -10.86 9.52 -9.24
C ILE A 158 -9.34 9.68 -9.05
N GLY A 159 -8.53 9.34 -10.05
CA GLY A 159 -7.09 9.57 -10.06
C GLY A 159 -6.22 8.36 -9.70
N ALA A 160 -6.71 7.13 -9.85
CA ALA A 160 -5.83 5.96 -9.91
C ALA A 160 -5.04 5.98 -11.23
N ASN A 161 -3.71 5.99 -11.13
CA ASN A 161 -2.83 6.00 -12.30
C ASN A 161 -2.77 4.62 -12.99
N LEU A 162 -2.82 3.56 -12.19
CA LEU A 162 -2.86 2.18 -12.66
C LEU A 162 -3.94 1.41 -11.93
N VAL A 163 -4.72 0.64 -12.68
CA VAL A 163 -5.72 -0.27 -12.12
C VAL A 163 -5.39 -1.70 -12.54
N VAL A 164 -5.33 -2.60 -11.57
CA VAL A 164 -5.02 -4.02 -11.78
C VAL A 164 -6.20 -4.87 -11.32
N GLN A 165 -6.64 -5.81 -12.15
CA GLN A 165 -7.59 -6.84 -11.73
C GLN A 165 -6.82 -8.15 -11.46
N PRO A 166 -6.60 -8.52 -10.18
CA PRO A 166 -5.73 -9.65 -9.82
C PRO A 166 -6.17 -10.98 -10.45
N GLU A 167 -7.47 -11.22 -10.54
CA GLU A 167 -8.04 -12.43 -11.13
C GLU A 167 -7.71 -12.52 -12.62
N PHE A 168 -7.78 -11.40 -13.35
CA PHE A 168 -7.47 -11.37 -14.77
C PHE A 168 -5.97 -11.60 -15.02
N GLU A 169 -5.10 -10.96 -14.24
CA GLU A 169 -3.64 -11.18 -14.33
C GLU A 169 -3.27 -12.63 -14.02
N ALA A 170 -3.94 -13.25 -13.03
CA ALA A 170 -3.77 -14.67 -12.74
C ALA A 170 -4.21 -15.55 -13.93
N SER A 171 -5.36 -15.24 -14.56
CA SER A 171 -5.82 -15.94 -15.76
C SER A 171 -4.82 -15.84 -16.92
N LEU A 172 -4.24 -14.67 -17.18
CA LEU A 172 -3.21 -14.50 -18.22
C LEU A 172 -1.97 -15.35 -17.95
N SER A 173 -1.55 -15.43 -16.68
CA SER A 173 -0.42 -16.29 -16.27
C SER A 173 -0.71 -17.78 -16.51
N ILE A 174 -1.93 -18.24 -16.20
CA ILE A 174 -2.36 -19.62 -16.45
C ILE A 174 -2.42 -19.91 -17.96
N ILE A 175 -3.05 -19.04 -18.74
CA ILE A 175 -3.18 -19.18 -20.20
C ILE A 175 -1.80 -19.24 -20.86
N LYS A 176 -0.86 -18.38 -20.44
CA LYS A 176 0.52 -18.41 -20.95
C LYS A 176 1.18 -19.78 -20.73
N LYS A 177 0.99 -20.40 -19.55
CA LYS A 177 1.53 -21.73 -19.26
C LYS A 177 0.89 -22.81 -20.15
N ILE A 178 -0.42 -22.73 -20.38
CA ILE A 178 -1.14 -23.63 -21.29
C ILE A 178 -0.59 -23.50 -22.71
N TYR A 179 -0.42 -22.29 -23.23
CA TYR A 179 0.14 -22.10 -24.58
C TYR A 179 1.56 -22.64 -24.72
N LEU A 180 2.41 -22.44 -23.70
CA LEU A 180 3.76 -23.02 -23.68
C LEU A 180 3.72 -24.56 -23.66
N TRP A 181 2.80 -25.16 -22.90
CA TRP A 181 2.60 -26.62 -22.89
C TRP A 181 2.22 -27.16 -24.27
N HIS A 182 1.36 -26.43 -24.98
CA HIS A 182 0.97 -26.74 -26.35
C HIS A 182 2.00 -26.33 -27.41
N LYS A 183 3.18 -25.86 -27.01
CA LYS A 183 4.30 -25.48 -27.89
C LYS A 183 3.95 -24.42 -28.93
N LEU A 184 3.04 -23.49 -28.59
CA LEU A 184 2.85 -22.29 -29.39
C LEU A 184 4.16 -21.50 -29.44
N ASP A 185 4.44 -20.86 -30.56
CA ASP A 185 5.58 -19.98 -30.68
C ASP A 185 5.39 -18.72 -29.81
N LYS A 186 6.51 -18.05 -29.51
CA LYS A 186 6.51 -16.90 -28.59
C LYS A 186 5.71 -15.72 -29.14
N GLU A 187 5.71 -15.51 -30.44
CA GLU A 187 5.03 -14.38 -31.08
C GLU A 187 3.52 -14.57 -31.02
N ASP A 188 3.03 -15.76 -31.34
CA ASP A 188 1.62 -16.14 -31.20
C ASP A 188 1.11 -16.00 -29.76
N ILE A 189 1.91 -16.42 -28.77
CA ILE A 189 1.57 -16.26 -27.35
C ILE A 189 1.39 -14.78 -27.01
N VAL A 190 2.35 -13.94 -27.42
CA VAL A 190 2.30 -12.49 -27.15
C VAL A 190 1.07 -11.87 -27.83
N ASN A 191 0.79 -12.22 -29.09
CA ASN A 191 -0.34 -11.69 -29.84
C ASN A 191 -1.69 -12.09 -29.21
N LYS A 192 -1.86 -13.35 -28.81
CA LYS A 192 -3.08 -13.83 -28.17
C LYS A 192 -3.30 -13.20 -26.79
N ILE A 193 -2.26 -13.09 -25.96
CA ILE A 193 -2.34 -12.42 -24.65
C ILE A 193 -2.67 -10.94 -24.83
N ARG A 194 -2.04 -10.27 -25.80
CA ARG A 194 -2.32 -8.86 -26.11
C ARG A 194 -3.78 -8.66 -26.50
N ARG A 195 -4.33 -9.55 -27.33
CA ARG A 195 -5.75 -9.51 -27.71
C ARG A 195 -6.68 -9.61 -26.50
N LEU A 196 -6.42 -10.54 -25.58
CA LEU A 196 -7.20 -10.67 -24.35
C LEU A 196 -7.15 -9.40 -23.48
N LYS A 197 -5.98 -8.75 -23.37
CA LYS A 197 -5.86 -7.47 -22.65
C LYS A 197 -6.72 -6.36 -23.25
N ILE A 198 -6.72 -6.24 -24.59
CA ILE A 198 -7.54 -5.26 -25.32
C ILE A 198 -9.04 -5.53 -25.10
N GLU A 199 -9.48 -6.79 -25.24
CA GLU A 199 -10.87 -7.20 -25.00
C GLU A 199 -11.31 -6.93 -23.54
N HIS A 200 -10.38 -7.01 -22.60
CA HIS A 200 -10.61 -6.70 -21.19
C HIS A 200 -10.57 -5.19 -20.86
N GLY A 201 -10.23 -4.32 -21.83
CA GLY A 201 -10.18 -2.87 -21.62
C GLY A 201 -8.88 -2.36 -20.98
N ILE A 202 -7.81 -3.17 -21.05
CA ILE A 202 -6.44 -2.75 -20.72
C ILE A 202 -5.74 -2.39 -22.04
N SER A 203 -5.57 -1.09 -22.27
CA SER A 203 -4.82 -0.50 -23.41
C SER A 203 -3.37 -0.24 -23.05
#